data_AF-A0A533SNT8-F1
#
_entry.id   AF-A0A533SNT8-F1
#
_cell.length_a   1.000
_cell.length_b   1.000
_cell.length_c   1.000
_cell.angle_alpha   90.00
_cell.angle_beta   90.00
_cell.angle_gamma   90.00
#
_symmetry.space_group_name_H-M   'P 1'
#
loop_
_entity.id
_entity.type
_entity.pdbx_description
1 polymer ?
#
loop_
_entity_poly.entity_id
_entity_poly.type
_entity_poly.pdbx_seq_one_letter_code
_entity_poly.pdbx_strand_id
1 'polypeptide(L)' 'LLRQVSSEWGRSVLMVTHDPRIAAYADRIIFLKDGRVVDETRLNGNRTQEAAAAKEKVDTL' A
#
# COMPACT_ATOMS: atom_id res chain seq x y z
N LEU A 1 -2.95 10.22 -11.86
CA LEU A 1 -3.62 11.22 -11.00
C LEU A 1 -3.19 11.14 -9.54
N LEU A 2 -3.50 10.07 -8.78
CA LEU A 2 -3.21 10.03 -7.33
C LEU A 2 -1.74 10.25 -6.98
N ARG A 3 -0.81 9.72 -7.78
CA ARG A 3 0.62 9.99 -7.60
C ARG A 3 0.95 11.47 -7.71
N GLN A 4 0.36 12.19 -8.66
CA GLN A 4 0.53 13.62 -8.86
C GLN A 4 0.01 14.43 -7.66
N VAL A 5 -1.16 14.07 -7.14
CA VAL A 5 -1.75 14.69 -5.93
C VAL A 5 -0.80 14.58 -4.74
N SER A 6 -0.18 13.41 -4.56
CA SER A 6 0.80 13.19 -3.51
C SER A 6 2.12 13.93 -3.75
N SER A 7 2.73 13.78 -4.94
CA SER A 7 4.10 14.24 -5.16
C SER A 7 4.22 15.71 -5.58
N GLU A 8 3.31 16.20 -6.43
CA GLU A 8 3.39 17.57 -6.96
C GLU A 8 2.62 18.55 -6.07
N TRP A 9 1.49 18.11 -5.53
CA TRP A 9 0.61 18.99 -4.77
C TRP A 9 0.79 18.86 -3.25
N GLY A 10 1.64 17.94 -2.78
CA GLY A 10 1.96 17.75 -1.37
C GLY A 10 0.76 17.33 -0.51
N ARG A 11 -0.26 16.70 -1.10
CA ARG A 11 -1.48 16.29 -0.41
C ARG A 11 -1.38 14.84 0.03
N SER A 12 -1.81 14.55 1.25
CA SER A 12 -1.90 13.16 1.73
C SER A 12 -3.01 12.41 0.99
N VAL A 13 -2.71 11.20 0.51
CA VAL A 13 -3.66 10.32 -0.16
C VAL A 13 -3.81 9.05 0.68
N LEU A 14 -5.04 8.76 1.09
CA LEU A 14 -5.43 7.48 1.64
C LEU A 14 -6.35 6.79 0.63
N MET A 15 -6.09 5.52 0.38
CA MET A 15 -6.90 4.70 -0.51
C MET A 15 -7.05 3.30 0.08
N VAL A 16 -8.09 2.60 -0.34
CA VAL A 16 -8.35 1.21 0.03
C VAL A 16 -8.43 0.40 -1.27
N THR A 17 -7.76 -0.74 -1.30
CA THR A 17 -7.79 -1.65 -2.45
C THR A 17 -7.55 -3.07 -1.98
N HIS A 18 -8.17 -4.02 -2.69
CA HIS A 18 -7.86 -5.44 -2.56
C HIS A 18 -6.84 -5.91 -3.60
N ASP A 19 -6.40 -5.04 -4.52
CA ASP A 19 -5.38 -5.37 -5.51
C ASP A 19 -3.97 -5.02 -4.96
N PRO A 20 -3.13 -6.02 -4.62
CA PRO A 20 -1.79 -5.78 -4.08
C PRO A 20 -0.87 -5.04 -5.06
N ARG A 21 -1.13 -5.13 -6.38
CA ARG A 21 -0.36 -4.40 -7.39
C ARG A 21 -0.60 -2.90 -7.30
N ILE A 22 -1.80 -2.49 -6.91
CA ILE A 22 -2.12 -1.07 -6.68
C ILE A 22 -1.53 -0.62 -5.34
N ALA A 23 -1.63 -1.44 -4.29
CA ALA A 23 -1.05 -1.14 -2.98
C ALA A 23 0.47 -0.91 -3.05
N ALA A 24 1.17 -1.62 -3.94
CA ALA A 24 2.61 -1.46 -4.17
C ALA A 24 3.04 -0.08 -4.72
N TYR A 25 2.10 0.80 -5.08
CA TYR A 25 2.39 2.20 -5.45
C TYR A 25 2.38 3.17 -4.27
N ALA A 26 1.88 2.75 -3.11
CA ALA A 26 1.84 3.58 -1.92
C ALA A 26 3.23 3.71 -1.29
N ASP A 27 3.42 4.72 -0.44
CA ASP A 27 4.63 4.80 0.39
C ASP A 27 4.53 3.86 1.62
N ARG A 28 3.30 3.49 2.00
CA ARG A 28 2.97 2.62 3.15
C ARG A 28 1.68 1.85 2.90
N ILE A 29 1.68 0.56 3.24
CA ILE A 29 0.50 -0.32 3.23
C ILE A 29 0.13 -0.63 4.69
N ILE A 30 -1.16 -0.49 5.02
CA ILE A 30 -1.73 -0.87 6.32
C ILE A 30 -2.70 -2.03 6.10
N PHE A 31 -2.50 -3.12 6.84
CA PHE A 31 -3.42 -4.25 6.84
C PHE A 31 -4.36 -4.14 8.03
N LEU A 32 -5.66 -4.17 7.74
CA LEU A 32 -6.72 -4.11 8.74
C LEU A 32 -7.46 -5.44 8.77
N LYS A 33 -7.71 -5.96 9.97
CA LYS A 33 -8.57 -7.12 10.21
C LYS A 33 -9.40 -6.87 11.47
N ASP A 34 -10.70 -7.10 11.38
CA ASP A 34 -11.65 -6.90 12.49
C ASP A 34 -11.53 -5.52 13.16
N GLY A 35 -11.33 -4.47 12.35
CA GLY A 35 -11.19 -3.08 12.82
C GLY A 35 -9.86 -2.75 13.48
N ARG A 36 -8.87 -3.66 13.46
CA ARG A 36 -7.54 -3.47 14.05
C ARG A 36 -6.45 -3.47 12.98
N VAL A 37 -5.41 -2.67 13.19
CA VAL A 37 -4.16 -2.75 12.41
C VAL A 37 -3.44 -4.02 12.84
N VAL A 38 -3.32 -4.97 11.91
CA VAL A 38 -2.63 -6.25 12.15
C VAL A 38 -1.23 -6.28 11.57
N ASP A 39 -0.95 -5.45 10.56
CA ASP A 39 0.37 -5.35 9.94
C ASP A 39 0.56 -4.01 9.22
N GLU A 40 1.82 -3.66 8.99
CA GLU A 40 2.27 -2.47 8.27
C GLU A 40 3.46 -2.83 7.37
N THR A 41 3.51 -2.25 6.18
CA THR A 41 4.70 -2.34 5.31
C THR A 41 5.01 -0.98 4.73
N ARG A 42 6.23 -0.47 4.99
CA ARG A 42 6.76 0.73 4.34
C ARG A 42 7.49 0.34 3.06
N LEU A 43 7.21 1.06 1.99
CA LEU A 43 7.75 0.79 0.66
C LEU A 43 8.85 1.80 0.36
N ASN A 44 9.99 1.31 -0.10
CA ASN A 44 11.21 2.09 -0.25
C ASN A 44 11.51 2.34 -1.75
N GLY A 45 10.65 1.83 -2.64
CA GLY A 45 10.72 2.04 -4.09
C GLY A 45 11.13 0.80 -4.89
N ASN A 46 11.34 -0.36 -4.27
CA ASN A 46 11.63 -1.62 -4.98
C ASN A 46 10.32 -2.35 -5.36
N ARG A 47 9.56 -1.72 -6.26
CA ARG A 47 8.16 -2.06 -6.54
C ARG A 47 7.89 -3.51 -6.92
N THR A 48 8.83 -4.17 -7.58
CA THR A 48 8.65 -5.55 -8.07
C THR A 48 8.64 -6.57 -6.92
N GLN A 49 9.56 -6.42 -5.95
CA GLN A 49 9.56 -7.25 -4.74
C GLN A 49 8.41 -6.88 -3.81
N GLU A 50 8.13 -5.58 -3.70
CA GLU A 50 7.10 -5.03 -2.80
C GLU A 50 5.69 -5.48 -3.20
N ALA A 51 5.38 -5.57 -4.50
CA ALA A 51 4.10 -6.10 -4.98
C ALA A 51 3.91 -7.59 -4.66
N ALA A 52 4.97 -8.39 -4.76
CA ALA A 52 4.93 -9.80 -4.40
C ALA A 52 4.70 -10.00 -2.90
N ALA A 53 5.43 -9.25 -2.06
CA ALA A 53 5.28 -9.28 -0.62
C ALA A 53 3.89 -8.79 -0.17
N ALA A 54 3.36 -7.74 -0.81
CA ALA A 54 2.00 -7.27 -0.55
C ALA A 54 0.95 -8.34 -0.90
N LYS A 55 1.12 -9.05 -2.01
CA LYS A 55 0.20 -10.12 -2.40
C LYS A 55 0.17 -11.26 -1.37
N GLU A 56 1.33 -11.73 -0.94
CA GLU A 56 1.42 -12.78 0.08
C GLU A 56 0.69 -12.39 1.37
N LYS A 57 0.86 -11.14 1.82
CA LYS A 57 0.17 -10.64 3.01
C LYS A 57 -1.35 -10.51 2.83
N VAL A 58 -1.81 -10.03 1.66
CA VAL A 58 -3.25 -9.96 1.35
C VAL A 58 -3.89 -11.36 1.37
N ASP A 59 -3.18 -12.38 0.89
CA ASP A 59 -3.70 -13.75 0.87
C ASP A 59 -3.67 -14.44 2.26
N THR A 60 -2.82 -13.97 3.18
CA THR A 60 -2.57 -14.63 4.48
C THR A 60 -3.29 -13.96 5.67
N LEU A 61 -3.54 -12.65 5.61
CA LEU A 61 -4.13 -11.87 6.69
C LEU A 61 -5.65 -11.75 6.55
#